data_AF-A0A2H9Q3D3-F1
#
_entry.id   AF-A0A2H9Q3D3-F1
#
_cell.length_a   1.000
_cell.length_b   1.000
_cell.length_c   1.000
_cell.angle_alpha   90.00
_cell.angle_beta   90.00
_cell.angle_gamma   90.00
#
_symmetry.space_group_name_H-M   'P 1'
#
loop_
_entity.id
_entity.type
_entity.pdbx_description
1 polymer ?
#
loop_
_entity_poly.entity_id
_entity_poly.type
_entity_poly.pdbx_seq_one_letter_code
_entity_poly.pdbx_strand_id
1 'polypeptide(L)'
;MGFKGLIKNIFLLLFVTGLVFFLNVLAIPAVFAQNQCSNDIQCGFTGFFGSEFCKNDDVYKNYQTALCNEQCQVSVEERLVNDCDDGDGGTLDTCIEEENLAYCNHDLVQCVENDECGSPTEHFFCQSGDVWHQVNNPVCNTNASQCIFDSFDELYEDCQYGCNNASCIIQIACNSNADCPSPIISDNFCFSDDVVRENTSYTCVYPGSAASFCQQNTQKEIVQYCSNSCSNGHCTADNDDNDDKERGGIKNFDDLDPLFFEKKEEAIVFGSIIPPSDSNETISQVAKKGSSYADLWILFWLFLVLVLILLILVVIVLAKRR
;
A
#
# COMPACT_ATOMS: atom_id res chain seq x y z
N MET A 1 65.46 -60.49 74.81
CA MET A 1 64.54 -59.34 75.02
C MET A 1 64.12 -58.78 73.68
N GLY A 2 62.84 -58.44 73.54
CA GLY A 2 62.37 -57.39 72.62
C GLY A 2 62.39 -57.70 71.12
N PHE A 3 61.20 -57.91 70.54
CA PHE A 3 60.66 -57.19 69.36
C PHE A 3 59.54 -57.99 68.67
N LYS A 4 59.61 -59.33 68.65
CA LYS A 4 58.61 -60.16 67.95
C LYS A 4 57.25 -60.25 68.66
N GLY A 5 57.22 -60.16 70.00
CA GLY A 5 55.97 -60.13 70.78
C GLY A 5 55.28 -58.76 70.81
N LEU A 6 56.05 -57.68 70.66
CA LEU A 6 55.52 -56.31 70.68
C LEU A 6 54.76 -55.99 69.39
N ILE A 7 55.27 -56.44 68.24
CA ILE A 7 54.61 -56.23 66.94
C ILE A 7 53.28 -57.00 66.86
N LYS A 8 53.20 -58.22 67.40
CA LYS A 8 51.97 -59.02 67.38
C LYS A 8 50.86 -58.40 68.25
N ASN A 9 51.22 -57.85 69.41
CA ASN A 9 50.27 -57.14 70.27
C ASN A 9 49.88 -55.76 69.73
N ILE A 10 50.78 -55.02 69.08
CA ILE A 10 50.45 -53.74 68.43
C ILE A 10 49.56 -53.96 67.21
N PHE A 11 49.78 -55.01 66.42
CA PHE A 11 48.91 -55.35 65.30
C PHE A 11 47.53 -55.77 65.78
N LEU A 12 47.43 -56.54 66.87
CA LEU A 12 46.16 -56.91 67.48
C LEU A 12 45.45 -55.69 68.09
N LEU A 13 46.18 -54.78 68.73
CA LEU A 13 45.60 -53.55 69.28
C LEU A 13 45.08 -52.64 68.16
N LEU A 14 45.85 -52.43 67.08
CA LEU A 14 45.45 -51.62 65.93
C LEU A 14 44.29 -52.26 65.13
N PHE A 15 44.23 -53.59 65.08
CA PHE A 15 43.13 -54.30 64.42
C PHE A 15 41.84 -54.23 65.27
N VAL A 16 41.95 -54.34 66.60
CA VAL A 16 40.80 -54.25 67.51
C VAL A 16 40.32 -52.80 67.65
N THR A 17 41.21 -51.81 67.74
CA THR A 17 40.81 -50.39 67.75
C THR A 17 40.30 -49.95 66.39
N GLY A 18 40.86 -50.46 65.29
CA GLY A 18 40.37 -50.25 63.93
C GLY A 18 38.99 -50.87 63.69
N LEU A 19 38.72 -52.09 64.17
CA LEU A 19 37.41 -52.74 64.12
C LEU A 19 36.37 -52.05 64.99
N VAL A 20 36.75 -51.58 66.18
CA VAL A 20 35.84 -50.81 67.06
C VAL A 20 35.55 -49.43 66.45
N PHE A 21 36.51 -48.80 65.77
CA PHE A 21 36.27 -47.57 65.03
C PHE A 21 35.38 -47.81 63.80
N PHE A 22 35.61 -48.90 63.05
CA PHE A 22 34.76 -49.27 61.91
C PHE A 22 33.33 -49.69 62.32
N LEU A 23 33.16 -50.39 63.44
CA LEU A 23 31.85 -50.76 63.97
C LEU A 23 31.09 -49.55 64.56
N ASN A 24 31.80 -48.56 65.12
CA ASN A 24 31.17 -47.32 65.59
C ASN A 24 30.89 -46.31 64.45
N VAL A 25 31.65 -46.34 63.35
CA VAL A 25 31.37 -45.51 62.16
C VAL A 25 30.23 -46.10 61.31
N LEU A 26 29.98 -47.41 61.38
CA LEU A 26 28.81 -48.07 60.76
C LEU A 26 27.53 -48.00 61.62
N ALA A 27 27.61 -47.46 62.83
CA ALA A 27 26.48 -47.21 63.71
C ALA A 27 26.14 -45.72 63.81
N ILE A 28 26.41 -44.94 62.75
CA ILE A 28 25.53 -43.81 62.45
C ILE A 28 24.23 -44.51 62.05
N PRO A 29 23.12 -44.39 62.82
CA PRO A 29 21.85 -44.85 62.30
C PRO A 29 21.73 -44.11 60.97
N ALA A 30 21.65 -44.88 59.88
CA ALA A 30 21.19 -44.32 58.64
C ALA A 30 19.85 -43.70 58.99
N VAL A 31 19.84 -42.38 59.19
CA VAL A 31 18.65 -41.57 59.04
C VAL A 31 18.40 -41.61 57.54
N PHE A 32 17.99 -42.80 57.07
CA PHE A 32 16.90 -42.86 56.12
C PHE A 32 15.81 -42.07 56.84
N ALA A 33 15.70 -40.79 56.51
CA ALA A 33 14.43 -40.12 56.62
C ALA A 33 13.49 -41.05 55.87
N GLN A 34 12.76 -41.89 56.62
CA GLN A 34 11.60 -42.56 56.08
C GLN A 34 10.81 -41.40 55.47
N ASN A 35 10.54 -41.49 54.17
CA ASN A 35 9.70 -40.54 53.42
C ASN A 35 8.24 -40.55 53.94
N GLN A 36 8.05 -41.00 55.19
CA GLN A 36 6.81 -41.06 55.94
C GLN A 36 6.50 -39.67 56.45
N CYS A 37 5.24 -39.31 56.29
CA CYS A 37 4.71 -38.01 56.64
C CYS A 37 3.46 -38.21 57.51
N SER A 38 3.17 -37.22 58.36
CA SER A 38 1.98 -37.13 59.18
C SER A 38 1.03 -36.02 58.73
N ASN A 39 1.52 -35.10 57.89
CA ASN A 39 0.76 -34.04 57.24
C ASN A 39 1.52 -33.50 56.01
N ASP A 40 0.82 -32.74 55.17
CA ASP A 40 1.33 -32.23 53.89
C ASP A 40 2.52 -31.27 54.04
N ILE A 41 2.59 -30.51 55.14
CA ILE A 41 3.66 -29.52 55.40
C ILE A 41 5.04 -30.21 55.49
N GLN A 42 5.08 -31.48 55.90
CA GLN A 42 6.33 -32.26 55.94
C GLN A 42 6.83 -32.68 54.55
N CYS A 43 5.96 -32.66 53.54
CA CYS A 43 6.27 -33.08 52.18
C CYS A 43 6.79 -31.96 51.28
N GLY A 44 6.76 -30.72 51.76
CA GLY A 44 7.25 -29.56 51.04
C GLY A 44 6.22 -28.43 51.00
N PHE A 45 6.45 -27.48 50.11
CA PHE A 45 5.49 -26.42 49.86
C PHE A 45 4.50 -26.85 48.76
N THR A 46 3.28 -26.34 48.86
CA THR A 46 2.29 -26.38 47.78
C THR A 46 2.08 -24.96 47.29
N GLY A 47 2.27 -24.72 46.00
CA GLY A 47 2.23 -23.38 45.43
C GLY A 47 3.04 -23.21 44.17
N PHE A 48 3.00 -21.98 43.64
CA PHE A 48 3.83 -21.58 42.52
C PHE A 48 5.30 -21.47 42.88
N PHE A 49 6.17 -21.86 41.96
CA PHE A 49 7.61 -21.71 42.09
C PHE A 49 8.26 -21.45 40.72
N GLY A 50 9.49 -20.93 40.76
CA GLY A 50 10.20 -20.52 39.55
C GLY A 50 9.68 -19.20 38.97
N SER A 51 10.26 -18.81 37.84
CA SER A 51 9.80 -17.69 37.00
C SER A 51 8.58 -18.10 36.16
N GLU A 52 7.81 -17.10 35.76
CA GLU A 52 6.82 -17.27 34.70
C GLU A 52 7.52 -17.50 33.35
N PHE A 53 6.85 -18.22 32.47
CA PHE A 53 7.34 -18.58 31.14
C PHE A 53 6.19 -18.62 30.15
N CYS A 54 6.51 -18.42 28.87
CA CYS A 54 5.58 -18.43 27.77
C CYS A 54 5.36 -19.85 27.26
N LYS A 55 4.10 -20.20 27.04
CA LYS A 55 3.72 -21.46 26.39
C LYS A 55 2.43 -21.24 25.61
N ASN A 56 2.45 -21.59 24.32
CA ASN A 56 1.33 -21.37 23.40
C ASN A 56 0.83 -19.90 23.44
N ASP A 57 1.77 -18.96 23.42
CA ASP A 57 1.51 -17.51 23.47
C ASP A 57 0.84 -16.97 24.75
N ASP A 58 0.68 -17.80 25.78
CA ASP A 58 0.18 -17.41 27.10
C ASP A 58 1.26 -17.50 28.19
N VAL A 59 1.01 -16.88 29.34
CA VAL A 59 1.89 -16.91 30.52
C VAL A 59 1.54 -18.08 31.44
N TYR A 60 2.50 -18.97 31.66
CA TYR A 60 2.40 -20.12 32.57
C TYR A 60 3.40 -20.02 33.72
N LYS A 61 3.13 -20.78 34.79
CA LYS A 61 4.04 -20.95 35.92
C LYS A 61 3.94 -22.34 36.51
N ASN A 62 5.07 -22.85 36.99
CA ASN A 62 5.11 -24.16 37.63
C ASN A 62 4.42 -24.12 38.99
N TYR A 63 3.52 -25.07 39.22
CA TYR A 63 2.81 -25.25 40.47
C TYR A 63 3.17 -26.62 41.05
N GLN A 64 3.73 -26.63 42.25
CA GLN A 64 4.01 -27.84 42.99
C GLN A 64 2.85 -28.16 43.93
N THR A 65 2.45 -29.42 43.97
CA THR A 65 1.55 -29.95 44.99
C THR A 65 2.29 -31.00 45.80
N ALA A 66 2.41 -30.79 47.11
CA ALA A 66 3.01 -31.72 48.04
C ALA A 66 1.93 -32.28 48.98
N LEU A 67 1.63 -33.57 48.85
CA LEU A 67 0.61 -34.27 49.63
C LEU A 67 1.21 -35.43 50.42
N CYS A 68 0.67 -35.65 51.60
CA CYS A 68 1.03 -36.76 52.45
C CYS A 68 0.01 -37.90 52.34
N ASN A 69 0.43 -39.05 51.82
CA ASN A 69 -0.37 -40.26 51.80
C ASN A 69 0.47 -41.48 52.24
N GLU A 70 0.75 -41.56 53.54
CA GLU A 70 1.73 -42.44 54.19
C GLU A 70 3.19 -42.23 53.75
N GLN A 71 3.39 -41.80 52.52
CA GLN A 71 4.64 -41.27 51.96
C GLN A 71 4.37 -39.94 51.25
N CYS A 72 5.40 -39.11 51.13
CA CYS A 72 5.27 -37.85 50.38
C CYS A 72 5.10 -38.08 48.89
N GLN A 73 4.03 -37.52 48.34
CA GLN A 73 3.74 -37.46 46.91
C GLN A 73 3.86 -36.01 46.47
N VAL A 74 4.85 -35.73 45.63
CA VAL A 74 5.08 -34.41 45.05
C VAL A 74 4.81 -34.48 43.56
N SER A 75 3.91 -33.65 43.07
CA SER A 75 3.64 -33.48 41.65
C SER A 75 3.88 -32.04 41.23
N VAL A 76 4.37 -31.87 40.00
CA VAL A 76 4.55 -30.57 39.37
C VAL A 76 3.70 -30.54 38.12
N GLU A 77 2.95 -29.46 37.96
CA GLU A 77 2.20 -29.16 36.76
C GLU A 77 2.39 -27.69 36.37
N GLU A 78 2.15 -27.39 35.11
CA GLU A 78 2.17 -26.04 34.59
C GLU A 78 0.74 -25.50 34.66
N ARG A 79 0.55 -24.33 35.27
CA ARG A 79 -0.76 -23.68 35.33
C ARG A 79 -0.70 -22.37 34.56
N LEU A 80 -1.76 -22.12 33.79
CA LEU A 80 -2.01 -20.84 33.15
C LEU A 80 -2.13 -19.76 34.24
N VAL A 81 -1.36 -18.69 34.08
CA VAL A 81 -1.37 -17.52 34.97
C VAL A 81 -2.06 -16.36 34.29
N ASN A 82 -1.76 -16.13 33.01
CA ASN A 82 -2.41 -15.11 32.21
C ASN A 82 -2.64 -15.65 30.79
N ASP A 83 -3.89 -15.56 30.35
CA ASP A 83 -4.29 -15.70 28.96
C ASP A 83 -3.94 -14.39 28.25
N CYS A 84 -3.14 -14.44 27.19
CA CYS A 84 -2.69 -13.22 26.51
C CYS A 84 -3.69 -12.69 25.49
N ASP A 85 -4.69 -13.47 25.08
CA ASP A 85 -5.77 -13.00 24.21
C ASP A 85 -6.62 -11.95 24.96
N ASP A 86 -6.50 -10.68 24.55
CA ASP A 86 -7.25 -9.57 25.16
C ASP A 86 -8.66 -9.39 24.55
N GLY A 87 -8.99 -10.20 23.55
CA GLY A 87 -10.26 -10.18 22.82
C GLY A 87 -10.36 -9.08 21.76
N ASP A 88 -9.29 -8.32 21.49
CA ASP A 88 -9.22 -7.36 20.39
C ASP A 88 -8.64 -8.02 19.14
N GLY A 89 -9.47 -8.23 18.11
CA GLY A 89 -8.99 -8.77 16.83
C GLY A 89 -7.97 -7.86 16.12
N GLY A 90 -7.83 -6.60 16.55
CA GLY A 90 -6.88 -5.62 16.04
C GLY A 90 -5.48 -5.68 16.67
N THR A 91 -5.21 -6.62 17.56
CA THR A 91 -3.88 -6.85 18.14
C THR A 91 -3.32 -8.21 17.75
N LEU A 92 -1.99 -8.28 17.72
CA LEU A 92 -1.24 -9.52 17.74
C LEU A 92 -0.82 -9.74 19.18
N ASP A 93 -1.48 -10.70 19.82
CA ASP A 93 -1.22 -11.07 21.21
C ASP A 93 -0.10 -12.10 21.26
N THR A 94 0.95 -11.80 21.99
CA THR A 94 2.12 -12.67 22.09
C THR A 94 2.70 -12.60 23.48
N CYS A 95 3.01 -13.76 24.05
CA CYS A 95 3.80 -13.83 25.27
C CYS A 95 5.28 -13.60 24.96
N ILE A 96 5.89 -12.64 25.65
CA ILE A 96 7.31 -12.31 25.53
C ILE A 96 8.05 -12.75 26.80
N GLU A 97 9.17 -13.47 26.64
CA GLU A 97 10.11 -13.77 27.72
C GLU A 97 11.36 -12.90 27.64
N GLU A 98 11.59 -12.06 28.65
CA GLU A 98 12.80 -11.24 28.78
C GLU A 98 13.34 -11.33 30.21
N GLU A 99 14.62 -11.69 30.37
CA GLU A 99 15.34 -11.66 31.65
C GLU A 99 14.64 -12.36 32.84
N ASN A 100 13.93 -13.48 32.60
CA ASN A 100 13.09 -14.23 33.57
C ASN A 100 11.75 -13.56 33.94
N LEU A 101 11.28 -12.63 33.12
CA LEU A 101 9.92 -12.12 33.15
C LEU A 101 9.19 -12.62 31.90
N ALA A 102 8.01 -13.20 32.09
CA ALA A 102 7.08 -13.47 31.00
C ALA A 102 5.88 -12.54 31.13
N TYR A 103 5.50 -11.88 30.04
CA TYR A 103 4.37 -10.95 30.03
C TYR A 103 3.69 -10.96 28.65
N CYS A 104 2.43 -10.56 28.62
CA CYS A 104 1.68 -10.42 27.38
C CYS A 104 1.99 -9.08 26.72
N ASN A 105 2.23 -9.12 25.42
CA ASN A 105 2.30 -7.96 24.56
C ASN A 105 1.16 -8.03 23.54
N HIS A 106 0.52 -6.88 23.29
CA HIS A 106 -0.60 -6.74 22.36
C HIS A 106 -0.22 -5.66 21.36
N ASP A 107 0.43 -6.07 20.27
CA ASP A 107 0.89 -5.15 19.25
C ASP A 107 -0.23 -4.88 18.24
N LEU A 108 -0.53 -3.61 17.96
CA LEU A 108 -1.52 -3.27 16.94
C LEU A 108 -1.12 -3.88 15.59
N VAL A 109 -2.05 -4.60 14.98
CA VAL A 109 -1.88 -5.07 13.60
C VAL A 109 -2.24 -3.99 12.60
N GLN A 110 -1.67 -4.09 11.40
CA GLN A 110 -1.96 -3.12 10.35
C GLN A 110 -3.36 -3.34 9.75
N CYS A 111 -3.81 -4.59 9.66
CA CYS A 111 -5.12 -4.98 9.18
C CYS A 111 -5.53 -6.35 9.71
N VAL A 112 -6.85 -6.55 9.76
CA VAL A 112 -7.59 -7.78 10.01
C VAL A 112 -8.45 -8.11 8.79
N GLU A 113 -9.02 -7.07 8.16
CA GLU A 113 -9.87 -7.19 6.98
C GLU A 113 -9.34 -6.32 5.82
N ASN A 114 -9.77 -6.64 4.59
CA ASN A 114 -9.31 -5.93 3.40
C ASN A 114 -9.71 -4.45 3.39
N ASP A 115 -10.86 -4.11 3.99
CA ASP A 115 -11.40 -2.75 3.99
C ASP A 115 -10.54 -1.75 4.79
N GLU A 116 -9.64 -2.26 5.64
CA GLU A 116 -8.69 -1.45 6.41
C GLU A 116 -7.44 -1.08 5.60
N CYS A 117 -7.19 -1.77 4.49
CA CYS A 117 -6.02 -1.57 3.65
C CYS A 117 -6.18 -0.45 2.60
N GLY A 118 -7.30 0.27 2.64
CA GLY A 118 -7.58 1.41 1.78
C GLY A 118 -8.38 1.04 0.54
N SER A 119 -8.30 1.88 -0.50
CA SER A 119 -9.07 1.71 -1.73
C SER A 119 -8.22 1.20 -2.89
N PRO A 120 -8.82 0.50 -3.86
CA PRO A 120 -8.14 0.12 -5.09
C PRO A 120 -7.54 1.33 -5.81
N THR A 121 -6.40 1.13 -6.45
CA THR A 121 -5.78 2.14 -7.32
C THR A 121 -5.61 1.61 -8.73
N GLU A 122 -5.68 2.51 -9.70
CA GLU A 122 -5.57 2.18 -11.12
C GLU A 122 -4.44 2.97 -11.76
N HIS A 123 -3.67 2.32 -12.63
CA HIS A 123 -2.60 2.95 -13.40
C HIS A 123 -2.69 2.54 -14.87
N PHE A 124 -2.82 3.52 -15.76
CA PHE A 124 -2.89 3.30 -17.20
C PHE A 124 -1.51 3.31 -17.84
N PHE A 125 -1.28 2.40 -18.79
CA PHE A 125 -0.04 2.30 -19.54
C PHE A 125 -0.27 1.69 -20.93
N CYS A 126 0.73 1.77 -21.81
CA CYS A 126 0.67 1.16 -23.13
C CYS A 126 1.31 -0.22 -23.11
N GLN A 127 0.61 -1.24 -23.60
CA GLN A 127 1.16 -2.58 -23.79
C GLN A 127 0.65 -3.15 -25.11
N SER A 128 1.57 -3.72 -25.90
CA SER A 128 1.26 -4.36 -27.20
C SER A 128 0.57 -3.47 -28.24
N GLY A 129 0.60 -2.14 -28.07
CA GLY A 129 -0.06 -1.18 -28.95
C GLY A 129 -1.37 -0.63 -28.40
N ASP A 130 -1.90 -1.20 -27.33
CA ASP A 130 -3.20 -0.87 -26.74
C ASP A 130 -3.03 -0.18 -25.38
N VAL A 131 -4.11 0.42 -24.86
CA VAL A 131 -4.15 0.95 -23.49
C VAL A 131 -4.55 -0.18 -22.55
N TRP A 132 -3.70 -0.43 -21.56
CA TRP A 132 -3.95 -1.34 -20.47
C TRP A 132 -4.04 -0.56 -19.16
N HIS A 133 -4.80 -1.08 -18.22
CA HIS A 133 -4.83 -0.55 -16.86
C HIS A 133 -4.42 -1.64 -15.87
N GLN A 134 -3.53 -1.28 -14.96
CA GLN A 134 -3.14 -2.11 -13.83
C GLN A 134 -4.03 -1.74 -12.66
N VAL A 135 -4.76 -2.72 -12.16
CA VAL A 135 -5.58 -2.59 -10.98
C VAL A 135 -4.78 -3.14 -9.80
N ASN A 136 -4.55 -2.32 -8.79
CA ASN A 136 -3.94 -2.72 -7.53
C ASN A 136 -5.03 -2.77 -6.46
N ASN A 137 -5.44 -3.98 -6.07
CA ASN A 137 -6.42 -4.18 -5.03
C ASN A 137 -5.70 -4.36 -3.68
N PRO A 138 -5.93 -3.50 -2.67
CA PRO A 138 -5.38 -3.70 -1.35
C PRO A 138 -6.04 -4.91 -0.66
N VAL A 139 -5.22 -5.83 -0.15
CA VAL A 139 -5.66 -7.06 0.51
C VAL A 139 -4.92 -7.19 1.83
N CYS A 140 -5.63 -7.60 2.88
CA CYS A 140 -5.02 -7.95 4.14
C CYS A 140 -4.43 -9.36 4.08
N ASN A 141 -3.12 -9.48 4.30
CA ASN A 141 -2.49 -10.77 4.51
C ASN A 141 -2.69 -11.19 5.97
N THR A 142 -3.72 -12.01 6.22
CA THR A 142 -4.10 -12.44 7.58
C THR A 142 -3.02 -13.23 8.34
N ASN A 143 -2.00 -13.77 7.65
CA ASN A 143 -0.91 -14.48 8.33
C ASN A 143 0.17 -13.52 8.88
N ALA A 144 0.30 -12.34 8.29
CA ALA A 144 1.28 -11.33 8.69
C ALA A 144 0.61 -10.06 9.24
N SER A 145 -0.72 -10.00 9.17
CA SER A 145 -1.57 -8.86 9.49
C SER A 145 -1.06 -7.55 8.88
N GLN A 146 -0.67 -7.65 7.61
CA GLN A 146 -0.06 -6.59 6.80
C GLN A 146 -0.84 -6.37 5.52
N CYS A 147 -1.01 -5.10 5.14
CA CYS A 147 -1.62 -4.76 3.86
C CYS A 147 -0.64 -4.99 2.71
N ILE A 148 -1.09 -5.76 1.74
CA ILE A 148 -0.39 -6.02 0.49
C ILE A 148 -1.26 -5.59 -0.69
N PHE A 149 -0.68 -5.55 -1.89
CA PHE A 149 -1.43 -5.32 -3.11
C PHE A 149 -1.49 -6.60 -3.93
N ASP A 150 -2.69 -6.97 -4.37
CA ASP A 150 -2.92 -7.92 -5.45
C ASP A 150 -3.07 -7.12 -6.74
N SER A 151 -2.16 -7.33 -7.69
CA SER A 151 -2.09 -6.54 -8.93
C SER A 151 -2.31 -7.38 -10.17
N PHE A 152 -3.15 -6.89 -11.06
CA PHE A 152 -3.41 -7.51 -12.35
C PHE A 152 -3.62 -6.46 -13.43
N ASP A 153 -3.27 -6.82 -14.65
CA ASP A 153 -3.39 -5.94 -15.82
C ASP A 153 -4.58 -6.38 -16.67
N GLU A 154 -5.42 -5.43 -17.08
CA GLU A 154 -6.53 -5.68 -18.01
C GLU A 154 -6.45 -4.74 -19.21
N LEU A 155 -6.95 -5.22 -20.36
CA LEU A 155 -7.09 -4.39 -21.55
C LEU A 155 -8.19 -3.36 -21.30
N TYR A 156 -7.84 -2.08 -21.39
CA TYR A 156 -8.78 -0.97 -21.19
C TYR A 156 -9.36 -0.50 -22.53
N GLU A 157 -8.52 -0.30 -23.54
CA GLU A 157 -8.93 0.19 -24.86
C GLU A 157 -8.03 -0.38 -25.97
N ASP A 158 -8.66 -0.91 -27.03
CA ASP A 158 -7.99 -1.37 -28.26
C ASP A 158 -7.69 -0.17 -29.17
N CYS A 159 -6.43 0.03 -29.54
CA CYS A 159 -5.97 1.18 -30.28
C CYS A 159 -5.64 0.83 -31.74
N GLN A 160 -6.47 1.33 -32.67
CA GLN A 160 -6.25 1.13 -34.11
C GLN A 160 -4.89 1.60 -34.62
N TYR A 161 -4.32 2.66 -34.03
CA TYR A 161 -3.07 3.29 -34.50
C TYR A 161 -1.92 3.21 -33.49
N GLY A 162 -2.06 2.35 -32.47
CA GLY A 162 -1.11 2.23 -31.38
C GLY A 162 -1.41 3.16 -30.20
N CYS A 163 -0.61 3.05 -29.14
CA CYS A 163 -0.77 3.76 -27.88
C CYS A 163 0.46 4.61 -27.57
N ASN A 164 0.25 5.80 -27.00
CA ASN A 164 1.29 6.68 -26.47
C ASN A 164 0.85 7.34 -25.17
N ASN A 165 1.73 7.38 -24.16
CA ASN A 165 1.45 7.99 -22.85
C ASN A 165 0.10 7.55 -22.24
N ALA A 166 -0.17 6.25 -22.26
CA ALA A 166 -1.38 5.63 -21.71
C ALA A 166 -2.69 6.07 -22.39
N SER A 167 -2.62 6.46 -23.66
CA SER A 167 -3.77 6.87 -24.47
C SER A 167 -3.61 6.39 -25.92
N CYS A 168 -4.70 6.07 -26.60
CA CYS A 168 -4.64 5.70 -28.00
C CYS A 168 -4.18 6.87 -28.87
N ILE A 169 -3.29 6.58 -29.82
CA ILE A 169 -2.91 7.52 -30.87
C ILE A 169 -4.12 7.67 -31.79
N ILE A 170 -4.58 8.90 -31.97
CA ILE A 170 -5.63 9.21 -32.94
C ILE A 170 -5.00 9.67 -34.25
N GLN A 171 -5.43 9.10 -35.37
CA GLN A 171 -5.10 9.67 -36.68
C GLN A 171 -6.10 10.79 -36.98
N ILE A 172 -5.60 12.02 -37.05
CA ILE A 172 -6.41 13.17 -37.48
C ILE A 172 -6.25 13.30 -39.00
N ALA A 173 -7.36 13.16 -39.73
CA ALA A 173 -7.34 13.31 -41.19
C ALA A 173 -7.16 14.78 -41.62
N CYS A 174 -7.74 15.72 -40.86
CA CYS A 174 -7.59 17.16 -41.12
C CYS A 174 -7.80 17.99 -39.83
N ASN A 175 -7.01 19.06 -39.68
CA ASN A 175 -7.19 20.09 -38.63
C ASN A 175 -7.85 21.35 -39.20
N SER A 176 -7.82 21.51 -40.52
CA SER A 176 -8.38 22.63 -41.26
C SER A 176 -8.65 22.25 -42.71
N ASN A 177 -9.33 23.13 -43.45
CA ASN A 177 -9.53 22.93 -44.89
C ASN A 177 -8.21 22.92 -45.69
N ALA A 178 -7.13 23.47 -45.14
CA ALA A 178 -5.82 23.48 -45.78
C ALA A 178 -5.13 22.10 -45.76
N ASP A 179 -5.55 21.21 -44.85
CA ASP A 179 -5.06 19.83 -44.80
C ASP A 179 -5.78 18.91 -45.80
N CYS A 180 -6.86 19.41 -46.42
CA CYS A 180 -7.61 18.70 -47.43
C CYS A 180 -7.01 18.87 -48.84
N PRO A 181 -7.36 18.01 -49.81
CA PRO A 181 -6.90 18.14 -51.17
C PRO A 181 -7.22 19.52 -51.78
N SER A 182 -6.35 20.01 -52.67
CA SER A 182 -6.59 21.24 -53.42
C SER A 182 -7.89 21.14 -54.23
N PRO A 183 -8.62 22.25 -54.43
CA PRO A 183 -9.81 22.28 -55.27
C PRO A 183 -9.51 21.78 -56.69
N ILE A 184 -10.45 21.03 -57.26
CA ILE A 184 -10.36 20.48 -58.61
C ILE A 184 -11.39 21.19 -59.48
N ILE A 185 -10.92 21.74 -60.60
CA ILE A 185 -11.77 22.38 -61.61
C ILE A 185 -11.80 21.46 -62.83
N SER A 186 -12.99 21.10 -63.30
CA SER A 186 -13.15 20.28 -64.51
C SER A 186 -12.87 21.09 -65.77
N ASP A 187 -12.66 20.39 -66.89
CA ASP A 187 -12.79 20.99 -68.21
C ASP A 187 -14.23 21.50 -68.44
N ASN A 188 -14.38 22.43 -69.39
CA ASN A 188 -15.68 22.95 -69.78
C ASN A 188 -16.51 21.87 -70.48
N PHE A 189 -17.80 21.81 -70.17
CA PHE A 189 -18.76 20.93 -70.84
C PHE A 189 -20.12 21.62 -71.00
N CYS A 190 -20.98 21.03 -71.84
CA CYS A 190 -22.31 21.56 -72.09
C CYS A 190 -23.33 21.04 -71.08
N PHE A 191 -24.08 21.93 -70.45
CA PHE A 191 -25.20 21.59 -69.57
C PHE A 191 -26.34 22.58 -69.78
N SER A 192 -27.53 22.09 -70.11
CA SER A 192 -28.70 22.91 -70.40
C SER A 192 -28.44 24.01 -71.45
N ASP A 193 -27.80 23.63 -72.57
CA ASP A 193 -27.41 24.51 -73.69
C ASP A 193 -26.35 25.59 -73.39
N ASP A 194 -25.87 25.70 -72.15
CA ASP A 194 -24.81 26.62 -71.74
C ASP A 194 -23.47 25.90 -71.50
N VAL A 195 -22.37 26.65 -71.52
CA VAL A 195 -21.05 26.15 -71.13
C VAL A 195 -20.91 26.25 -69.62
N VAL A 196 -20.70 25.12 -68.96
CA VAL A 196 -20.47 25.03 -67.52
C VAL A 196 -19.16 24.32 -67.22
N ARG A 197 -18.71 24.45 -65.97
CA ARG A 197 -17.64 23.62 -65.40
C ARG A 197 -18.01 23.19 -63.99
N GLU A 198 -17.43 22.10 -63.52
CA GLU A 198 -17.57 21.66 -62.14
C GLU A 198 -16.38 22.17 -61.31
N ASN A 199 -16.70 22.76 -60.17
CA ASN A 199 -15.73 23.14 -59.15
C ASN A 199 -15.94 22.23 -57.93
N THR A 200 -14.96 21.38 -57.67
CA THR A 200 -14.94 20.47 -56.52
C THR A 200 -14.04 21.04 -55.44
N SER A 201 -14.63 21.33 -54.29
CA SER A 201 -13.96 21.82 -53.10
C SER A 201 -13.99 20.77 -51.99
N TYR A 202 -13.06 20.85 -51.05
CA TYR A 202 -12.97 19.96 -49.91
C TYR A 202 -13.03 20.77 -48.61
N THR A 203 -13.91 20.38 -47.70
CA THR A 203 -14.06 21.02 -46.38
C THR A 203 -13.74 19.99 -45.30
N CYS A 204 -12.92 20.37 -44.33
CA CYS A 204 -12.63 19.52 -43.19
C CYS A 204 -13.83 19.51 -42.23
N VAL A 205 -14.35 18.32 -41.97
CA VAL A 205 -15.43 18.10 -41.00
C VAL A 205 -14.82 17.56 -39.71
N TYR A 206 -15.32 18.03 -38.56
CA TYR A 206 -14.80 17.73 -37.20
C TYR A 206 -13.28 17.92 -37.05
N PRO A 207 -12.74 19.11 -37.38
CA PRO A 207 -11.31 19.37 -37.40
C PRO A 207 -10.62 19.04 -36.07
N GLY A 208 -9.45 18.41 -36.13
CA GLY A 208 -8.64 18.12 -34.95
C GLY A 208 -9.14 16.95 -34.09
N SER A 209 -10.15 16.22 -34.56
CA SER A 209 -10.68 15.03 -33.86
C SER A 209 -10.36 13.73 -34.61
N ALA A 210 -10.47 12.60 -33.92
CA ALA A 210 -10.37 11.27 -34.52
C ALA A 210 -11.45 11.00 -35.59
N ALA A 211 -12.57 11.72 -35.53
CA ALA A 211 -13.65 11.64 -36.52
C ALA A 211 -13.47 12.62 -37.69
N SER A 212 -12.31 13.28 -37.79
CA SER A 212 -12.06 14.24 -38.87
C SER A 212 -12.05 13.55 -40.24
N PHE A 213 -12.66 14.20 -41.24
CA PHE A 213 -12.57 13.78 -42.64
C PHE A 213 -12.75 14.96 -43.60
N CYS A 214 -12.19 14.87 -44.79
CA CYS A 214 -12.37 15.87 -45.85
C CYS A 214 -13.63 15.56 -46.66
N GLN A 215 -14.68 16.34 -46.45
CA GLN A 215 -15.93 16.22 -47.21
C GLN A 215 -15.80 16.93 -48.56
N GLN A 216 -16.16 16.22 -49.62
CA GLN A 216 -16.21 16.75 -50.98
C GLN A 216 -17.52 17.51 -51.23
N ASN A 217 -17.43 18.68 -51.87
CA ASN A 217 -18.57 19.44 -52.36
C ASN A 217 -18.31 19.90 -53.80
N THR A 218 -19.13 19.43 -54.74
CA THR A 218 -19.03 19.73 -56.17
C THR A 218 -20.19 20.62 -56.60
N GLN A 219 -19.88 21.78 -57.18
CA GLN A 219 -20.87 22.72 -57.71
C GLN A 219 -20.62 23.00 -59.19
N LYS A 220 -21.69 23.21 -59.94
CA LYS A 220 -21.60 23.65 -61.34
C LYS A 220 -21.60 25.16 -61.40
N GLU A 221 -20.62 25.72 -62.10
CA GLU A 221 -20.49 27.13 -62.39
C GLU A 221 -20.74 27.35 -63.88
N ILE A 222 -21.64 28.27 -64.22
CA ILE A 222 -21.85 28.67 -65.62
C ILE A 222 -20.67 29.54 -66.05
N VAL A 223 -19.93 29.08 -67.06
CA VAL A 223 -18.80 29.79 -67.65
C VAL A 223 -19.30 30.77 -68.71
N GLN A 224 -20.28 30.36 -69.52
CA GLN A 224 -20.85 31.17 -70.59
C GLN A 224 -22.29 30.74 -70.92
N TYR A 225 -23.19 31.72 -70.99
CA TYR A 225 -24.53 31.52 -71.55
C TYR A 225 -24.47 31.50 -73.08
N CYS A 226 -25.08 30.52 -73.73
CA CYS A 226 -25.15 30.42 -75.18
C CYS A 226 -26.50 30.90 -75.71
N SER A 227 -26.48 31.70 -76.78
CA SER A 227 -27.71 32.23 -77.40
C SER A 227 -28.52 31.15 -78.15
N ASN A 228 -27.85 30.10 -78.65
CA ASN A 228 -28.43 29.07 -79.50
C ASN A 228 -28.22 27.66 -78.95
N SER A 229 -26.98 27.15 -78.98
CA SER A 229 -26.65 25.82 -78.47
C SER A 229 -25.21 25.71 -78.01
N CYS A 230 -24.93 24.72 -77.15
CA CYS A 230 -23.57 24.36 -76.74
C CYS A 230 -23.17 23.01 -77.35
N SER A 231 -21.94 22.91 -77.87
CA SER A 231 -21.35 21.65 -78.33
C SER A 231 -19.88 21.55 -77.91
N ASN A 232 -19.47 20.39 -77.40
CA ASN A 232 -18.10 20.10 -76.94
C ASN A 232 -17.50 21.15 -75.96
N GLY A 233 -18.32 21.70 -75.06
CA GLY A 233 -17.86 22.69 -74.07
C GLY A 233 -17.67 24.10 -74.62
N HIS A 234 -18.24 24.40 -75.79
CA HIS A 234 -18.21 25.72 -76.42
C HIS A 234 -19.58 26.09 -77.00
N CYS A 235 -19.94 27.37 -76.96
CA CYS A 235 -21.13 27.85 -77.67
C CYS A 235 -20.92 27.71 -79.19
N THR A 236 -21.93 27.22 -79.89
CA THR A 236 -21.91 27.21 -81.36
C THR A 236 -22.08 28.63 -81.87
N ALA A 237 -21.22 29.07 -82.78
CA ALA A 237 -21.43 30.33 -83.49
C ALA A 237 -22.76 30.28 -84.24
N ASP A 238 -23.44 31.43 -84.29
CA ASP A 238 -24.64 31.60 -85.09
C ASP A 238 -24.27 31.30 -86.55
N ASN A 239 -24.64 30.11 -87.02
CA ASN A 239 -24.71 29.86 -88.46
C ASN A 239 -25.98 30.56 -88.96
N ASP A 240 -26.01 31.90 -88.86
CA ASP A 240 -26.97 32.75 -89.53
C ASP A 240 -26.56 32.87 -91.01
N ASP A 241 -26.59 31.73 -91.70
CA ASP A 241 -26.94 31.70 -93.11
C ASP A 241 -28.44 31.38 -93.17
N ASN A 242 -29.29 32.33 -92.76
CA ASN A 242 -30.65 32.53 -93.29
C ASN A 242 -31.35 33.73 -92.63
N ASP A 243 -31.47 34.79 -93.43
CA ASP A 243 -32.53 35.80 -93.50
C ASP A 243 -33.54 35.90 -92.33
N ASP A 244 -33.59 37.10 -91.77
CA ASP A 244 -34.75 37.75 -91.14
C ASP A 244 -35.55 36.94 -90.10
N LYS A 245 -35.30 37.26 -88.83
CA LYS A 245 -36.36 37.71 -87.91
C LYS A 245 -35.77 38.41 -86.67
N GLU A 246 -36.01 39.71 -86.59
CA GLU A 246 -36.09 40.40 -85.31
C GLU A 246 -37.00 39.62 -84.36
N ARG A 247 -36.46 39.12 -83.26
CA ARG A 247 -37.28 38.77 -82.10
C ARG A 247 -36.63 39.21 -80.80
N GLY A 248 -37.07 40.39 -80.37
CA GLY A 248 -37.53 40.58 -79.00
C GLY A 248 -36.43 40.67 -77.96
N GLY A 249 -35.85 41.86 -77.85
CA GLY A 249 -35.34 42.32 -76.56
C GLY A 249 -36.43 42.25 -75.47
N ILE A 250 -35.96 41.93 -74.27
CA ILE A 250 -36.59 42.07 -72.96
C ILE A 250 -37.63 40.98 -72.60
N LYS A 251 -37.23 40.11 -71.68
CA LYS A 251 -38.00 39.92 -70.43
C LYS A 251 -37.06 40.14 -69.26
N ASN A 252 -37.19 41.32 -68.65
CA ASN A 252 -36.76 41.51 -67.27
C ASN A 252 -37.88 41.04 -66.35
N PHE A 253 -37.47 40.67 -65.14
CA PHE A 253 -38.21 40.69 -63.89
C PHE A 253 -39.08 39.46 -63.56
N ASP A 254 -38.86 38.93 -62.35
CA ASP A 254 -39.61 37.91 -61.60
C ASP A 254 -39.37 36.43 -61.95
N ASP A 255 -38.26 35.84 -61.45
CA ASP A 255 -38.19 34.45 -60.94
C ASP A 255 -36.76 34.08 -60.45
N LEU A 256 -36.22 34.88 -59.54
CA LEU A 256 -35.11 34.42 -58.70
C LEU A 256 -35.55 34.51 -57.24
N ASP A 257 -36.00 33.37 -56.72
CA ASP A 257 -36.15 33.13 -55.29
C ASP A 257 -34.81 33.44 -54.60
N PRO A 258 -34.76 34.40 -53.67
CA PRO A 258 -33.61 34.53 -52.79
C PRO A 258 -33.72 33.42 -51.75
N LEU A 259 -32.98 32.33 -51.92
CA LEU A 259 -32.76 31.35 -50.86
C LEU A 259 -31.95 32.02 -49.73
N PHE A 260 -32.71 32.63 -48.82
CA PHE A 260 -32.33 32.92 -47.45
C PHE A 260 -31.92 31.62 -46.76
N PHE A 261 -30.69 31.57 -46.26
CA PHE A 261 -30.36 30.72 -45.10
C PHE A 261 -29.89 31.62 -43.97
N GLU A 262 -30.75 31.73 -42.95
CA GLU A 262 -30.41 32.32 -41.67
C GLU A 262 -29.29 31.52 -40.99
N LYS A 263 -28.23 32.22 -40.65
CA LYS A 263 -27.14 31.74 -39.78
C LYS A 263 -27.65 31.79 -38.34
N LYS A 264 -27.96 30.63 -37.74
CA LYS A 264 -28.14 30.52 -36.29
C LYS A 264 -26.76 30.51 -35.63
N GLU A 265 -26.33 31.67 -35.14
CA GLU A 265 -25.28 31.78 -34.14
C GLU A 265 -25.91 31.64 -32.76
N GLU A 266 -25.74 30.48 -32.12
CA GLU A 266 -25.96 30.34 -30.68
C GLU A 266 -24.59 30.49 -29.99
N ALA A 267 -24.27 31.73 -29.63
CA ALA A 267 -23.15 32.05 -28.76
C ALA A 267 -23.52 31.69 -27.32
N ILE A 268 -22.90 30.64 -26.79
CA ILE A 268 -23.01 30.27 -25.38
C ILE A 268 -21.94 31.03 -24.61
N VAL A 269 -22.38 32.07 -23.89
CA VAL A 269 -21.61 32.79 -22.89
C VAL A 269 -21.60 31.95 -21.61
N PHE A 270 -20.48 31.31 -21.27
CA PHE A 270 -20.25 30.84 -19.91
C PHE A 270 -19.36 31.84 -19.18
N GLY A 271 -20.00 32.53 -18.23
CA GLY A 271 -19.38 33.46 -17.32
C GLY A 271 -18.46 32.77 -16.33
N SER A 272 -17.38 33.49 -16.01
CA SER A 272 -16.50 33.24 -14.87
C SER A 272 -17.29 33.13 -13.57
N ILE A 273 -17.08 32.06 -12.82
CA ILE A 273 -17.42 32.00 -11.40
C ILE A 273 -16.13 31.72 -10.63
N ILE A 274 -15.67 32.77 -9.96
CA ILE A 274 -14.67 32.76 -8.90
C ILE A 274 -15.34 32.19 -7.64
N PRO A 275 -14.77 31.20 -6.93
CA PRO A 275 -15.13 30.97 -5.54
C PRO A 275 -14.34 31.92 -4.61
N PRO A 276 -14.98 32.50 -3.58
CA PRO A 276 -14.36 33.46 -2.69
C PRO A 276 -13.48 32.78 -1.64
N SER A 277 -12.41 33.49 -1.29
CA SER A 277 -11.66 33.39 -0.04
C SER A 277 -12.50 33.81 1.16
N ASP A 278 -12.41 33.07 2.27
CA ASP A 278 -12.06 33.57 3.61
C ASP A 278 -12.53 32.60 4.70
N SER A 279 -11.61 32.17 5.56
CA SER A 279 -11.73 32.47 7.00
C SER A 279 -10.44 32.11 7.76
N ASN A 280 -9.96 33.15 8.41
CA ASN A 280 -8.80 33.35 9.26
C ASN A 280 -8.78 32.52 10.57
N GLU A 281 -7.55 32.32 11.10
CA GLU A 281 -7.11 32.37 12.52
C GLU A 281 -7.81 31.49 13.60
N THR A 282 -7.19 30.95 14.65
CA THR A 282 -5.87 31.08 15.28
C THR A 282 -5.70 30.01 16.40
N ILE A 283 -4.44 29.76 16.78
CA ILE A 283 -3.93 29.36 18.12
C ILE A 283 -4.25 27.94 18.63
N SER A 284 -3.21 27.10 18.70
CA SER A 284 -2.72 26.61 19.99
C SER A 284 -1.27 26.14 19.91
N GLN A 285 -0.41 26.92 20.56
CA GLN A 285 0.92 26.53 21.01
C GLN A 285 0.76 25.49 22.12
N VAL A 286 1.27 24.28 21.92
CA VAL A 286 1.78 23.48 23.05
C VAL A 286 3.16 22.97 22.67
N ALA A 287 4.17 23.67 23.21
CA ALA A 287 5.51 23.17 23.34
C ALA A 287 5.48 21.81 24.05
N LYS A 288 5.78 20.72 23.33
CA LYS A 288 6.21 19.48 23.98
C LYS A 288 7.63 19.69 24.48
N LYS A 289 7.73 20.23 25.70
CA LYS A 289 8.91 20.11 26.54
C LYS A 289 9.12 18.63 26.78
N GLY A 290 10.02 18.02 26.02
CA GLY A 290 10.56 16.70 26.35
C GLY A 290 11.24 16.80 27.71
N SER A 291 10.51 16.39 28.75
CA SER A 291 11.09 16.13 30.06
C SER A 291 11.87 14.84 29.95
N SER A 292 13.18 14.99 29.73
CA SER A 292 14.13 13.90 29.78
C SER A 292 14.11 13.28 31.18
N TYR A 293 13.65 12.04 31.29
CA TYR A 293 13.81 11.20 32.49
C TYR A 293 15.27 10.71 32.67
N ALA A 294 16.23 11.26 31.92
CA ALA A 294 17.64 10.89 32.03
C ALA A 294 18.37 11.51 33.24
N ASP A 295 17.78 12.49 33.94
CA ASP A 295 18.50 13.23 35.00
C ASP A 295 18.38 12.62 36.41
N LEU A 296 17.43 11.72 36.67
CA LEU A 296 17.27 11.13 38.02
C LEU A 296 18.23 9.97 38.30
N TRP A 297 18.61 9.22 37.27
CA TRP A 297 19.59 8.13 37.41
C TRP A 297 21.01 8.66 37.68
N ILE A 298 21.40 9.75 37.02
CA ILE A 298 22.72 10.36 37.22
C ILE A 298 22.85 10.91 38.65
N LEU A 299 21.79 11.49 39.21
CA LEU A 299 21.77 11.98 40.59
C LEU A 299 21.87 10.84 41.63
N PHE A 300 21.30 9.67 41.34
CA PHE A 300 21.44 8.48 42.20
C PHE A 300 22.88 7.96 42.24
N TRP A 301 23.54 7.85 41.09
CA TRP A 301 24.95 7.43 41.02
C TRP A 301 25.90 8.46 41.63
N LEU A 302 25.64 9.76 41.46
CA LEU A 302 26.39 10.83 42.12
C LEU A 302 26.27 10.76 43.65
N PHE A 303 25.09 10.43 44.18
CA PHE A 303 24.89 10.25 45.62
C PHE A 303 25.68 9.04 46.16
N LEU A 304 25.66 7.91 45.46
CA LEU A 304 26.40 6.71 45.85
C LEU A 304 27.92 6.94 45.89
N VAL A 305 28.45 7.65 44.88
CA VAL A 305 29.87 8.03 44.83
C VAL A 305 30.24 8.98 45.97
N LEU A 306 29.37 9.94 46.30
CA LEU A 306 29.61 10.88 47.40
C LEU A 306 29.63 10.16 48.76
N VAL A 307 28.73 9.20 48.98
CA VAL A 307 28.72 8.35 50.19
C VAL A 307 30.01 7.54 50.30
N LEU A 308 30.48 6.94 49.20
CA LEU A 308 31.74 6.19 49.16
C LEU A 308 32.95 7.07 49.50
N ILE A 309 33.01 8.29 48.96
CA ILE A 309 34.08 9.25 49.27
C ILE A 309 34.06 9.62 50.76
N LEU A 310 32.89 9.85 51.35
CA LEU A 310 32.77 10.17 52.78
C LEU A 310 33.23 9.00 53.66
N LEU A 311 32.87 7.76 53.30
CA LEU A 311 33.33 6.57 54.04
C LEU A 311 34.86 6.41 53.97
N ILE A 312 35.46 6.66 52.81
CA ILE A 312 36.92 6.64 52.64
C ILE A 312 37.58 7.73 53.49
N LEU A 313 37.03 8.95 53.52
CA LEU A 313 37.55 10.03 54.37
C LEU A 313 37.45 9.69 55.87
N VAL A 314 36.36 9.05 56.31
CA VAL A 314 36.21 8.58 57.69
C VAL A 314 37.28 7.54 58.01
N VAL A 315 37.53 6.57 57.12
CA VAL A 315 38.59 5.57 57.29
C VAL A 315 39.97 6.22 57.37
N ILE A 316 40.26 7.20 56.51
CA ILE A 316 41.54 7.93 56.53
C ILE A 316 41.72 8.72 57.83
N VAL A 317 40.67 9.39 58.32
CA VAL A 317 40.71 10.13 59.59
C VAL A 317 40.89 9.18 60.77
N LEU A 318 40.22 8.03 60.77
CA LEU A 318 40.38 6.99 61.80
C LEU A 318 41.77 6.35 61.76
N ALA A 319 42.34 6.14 60.56
CA ALA A 319 43.70 5.64 60.39
C ALA A 319 44.77 6.65 60.82
N LYS A 320 44.52 7.96 60.64
CA LYS A 320 45.42 9.03 61.08
C LYS A 320 45.32 9.36 62.57
N ARG A 321 44.24 8.92 63.24
CA ARG A 321 44.02 9.10 64.69
C ARG A 321 44.58 7.94 65.53
N ARG A 322 45.16 6.93 64.88
CA ARG A 322 45.90 5.82 65.51
C ARG A 322 47.41 6.05 65.44
#